data_AF-A0A095SHF7-F1
#
_entry.id   AF-A0A095SHF7-F1
#
_cell.length_a   1.000
_cell.length_b   1.000
_cell.length_c   1.000
_cell.angle_alpha   90.00
_cell.angle_beta   90.00
_cell.angle_gamma   90.00
#
_symmetry.space_group_name_H-M   'P 1'
#
loop_
_entity.id
_entity.type
_entity.pdbx_description
1 polymer ?
#
loop_
_entity_poly.entity_id
_entity_poly.type
_entity_poly.pdbx_seq_one_letter_code
_entity_poly.pdbx_strand_id
1 'polypeptide(L)'
;MSQAKQEEGLKAVFSEITKTKIDSLVSEPEWGSITFEGSRKDLERVFGICNHFKLLPLELLPEDIASAIINHGNGVNAVIEKIRGFTIEQDNPSAARNNIAVELKKNVDAFYKTAHIYVPYLAYQKGEIQENIRNLTKSVSDARENFDSAREYADKKKIEIDKIVSSAKEASASVGVGHFTSDFNGEAEYLEGAASKWLTATVLLAALTFLFGIYFLNSDPDLDTVAKSIQYISSKILILVLLITATLWCGNLYKATKHQSSANKFKSNALKTFQAFVNATDDVAVRDAVLIETTRAIFSESATGYIGGEGGGTEKSTKIVEVVKNGAQAASAASRSG
;
A
#
# COMPACT_ATOMS: atom_id res chain seq x y z
N MET A 1 22.48 21.44 -46.13
CA MET A 1 23.13 22.14 -44.97
C MET A 1 22.29 21.80 -43.75
N SER A 2 22.82 21.68 -42.53
CA SER A 2 21.93 21.49 -41.37
C SER A 2 20.91 22.64 -41.30
N GLN A 3 19.63 22.36 -41.04
CA GLN A 3 18.55 23.36 -40.91
C GLN A 3 18.94 24.52 -39.97
N ALA A 4 19.66 24.21 -38.87
CA ALA A 4 20.17 25.21 -37.93
C ALA A 4 21.15 26.21 -38.57
N LYS A 5 21.99 25.75 -39.52
CA LYS A 5 22.96 26.60 -40.24
C LYS A 5 22.27 27.55 -41.22
N GLN A 6 21.14 27.15 -41.80
CA GLN A 6 20.35 28.00 -42.69
C GLN A 6 19.57 29.06 -41.91
N GLU A 7 19.00 28.69 -40.76
CA GLU A 7 18.33 29.62 -39.85
C GLU A 7 19.29 30.72 -39.38
N GLU A 8 20.50 30.34 -38.96
CA GLU A 8 21.55 31.28 -38.55
C GLU A 8 21.94 32.23 -39.70
N GLY A 9 22.05 31.70 -40.91
CA GLY A 9 22.31 32.49 -42.12
C GLY A 9 21.21 33.52 -42.42
N LEU A 10 19.94 33.13 -42.33
CA LEU A 10 18.80 34.05 -42.50
C LEU A 10 18.82 35.16 -41.43
N LYS A 11 19.00 34.79 -40.16
CA LYS A 11 19.07 35.75 -39.04
C LYS A 11 20.23 36.76 -39.22
N ALA A 12 21.39 36.28 -39.67
CA ALA A 12 22.55 37.12 -39.93
C ALA A 12 22.24 38.14 -41.03
N VAL A 13 21.71 37.72 -42.18
CA VAL A 13 21.37 38.60 -43.31
C VAL A 13 20.35 39.67 -42.90
N PHE A 14 19.26 39.28 -42.22
CA PHE A 14 18.26 40.24 -41.77
C PHE A 14 18.82 41.23 -40.76
N SER A 15 19.74 40.80 -39.91
CA SER A 15 20.38 41.67 -38.92
C SER A 15 21.34 42.66 -39.56
N GLU A 16 22.15 42.25 -40.55
CA GLU A 16 23.06 43.14 -41.28
C GLU A 16 22.31 44.20 -42.11
N ILE A 17 21.23 43.81 -42.80
CA ILE A 17 20.38 44.75 -43.56
C ILE A 17 19.80 45.84 -42.63
N THR A 18 19.33 45.44 -41.45
CA THR A 18 18.62 46.32 -40.51
C THR A 18 19.51 46.92 -39.42
N LYS A 19 20.83 46.75 -39.52
CA LYS A 19 21.82 47.21 -38.54
C LYS A 19 21.88 48.72 -38.40
N THR A 20 21.73 49.42 -39.53
CA THR A 20 21.85 50.88 -39.60
C THR A 20 20.47 51.51 -39.69
N LYS A 21 20.25 52.65 -39.02
CA LYS A 21 18.97 53.37 -39.12
C LYS A 21 18.76 53.89 -40.53
N ILE A 22 17.52 53.89 -40.99
CA ILE A 22 17.16 54.36 -42.35
C ILE A 22 17.58 55.83 -42.52
N ASP A 23 17.40 56.66 -41.48
CA ASP A 23 17.73 58.10 -41.57
C ASP A 23 19.20 58.35 -41.92
N SER A 24 20.13 57.59 -41.33
CA SER A 24 21.56 57.66 -41.64
C SER A 24 21.94 57.10 -43.01
N LEU A 25 21.09 56.28 -43.63
CA LEU A 25 21.33 55.77 -45.00
C LEU A 25 20.79 56.73 -46.06
N VAL A 26 19.88 57.62 -45.66
CA VAL A 26 19.11 58.45 -46.58
C VAL A 26 19.65 59.87 -46.65
N SER A 27 20.15 60.39 -45.53
CA SER A 27 20.69 61.75 -45.44
C SER A 27 21.87 61.78 -44.47
N GLU A 28 23.03 62.23 -44.95
CA GLU A 28 24.22 62.44 -44.14
C GLU A 28 24.70 63.89 -44.32
N PRO A 29 25.09 64.61 -43.24
CA PRO A 29 25.47 66.01 -43.33
C PRO A 29 26.62 66.29 -44.32
N GLU A 30 27.49 65.30 -44.55
CA GLU A 30 28.63 65.40 -45.46
C GLU A 30 28.25 65.35 -46.95
N TRP A 31 27.04 64.90 -47.30
CA TRP A 31 26.61 64.76 -48.70
C TRP A 31 25.95 66.01 -49.30
N GLY A 32 25.71 67.05 -48.49
CA GLY A 32 25.11 68.31 -48.93
C GLY A 32 23.73 68.13 -49.58
N SER A 33 23.57 68.56 -50.84
CA SER A 33 22.30 68.47 -51.59
C SER A 33 22.04 67.10 -52.24
N ILE A 34 23.01 66.18 -52.21
CA ILE A 34 22.91 64.86 -52.83
C ILE A 34 22.49 63.84 -51.77
N THR A 35 21.19 63.55 -51.69
CA THR A 35 20.63 62.62 -50.68
C THR A 35 20.03 61.38 -51.32
N PHE A 36 19.85 60.29 -50.57
CA PHE A 36 19.15 59.07 -51.01
C PHE A 36 17.65 59.10 -50.67
N GLU A 37 17.06 60.27 -50.43
CA GLU A 37 15.66 60.44 -49.99
C GLU A 37 14.64 59.75 -50.92
N GLY A 38 14.92 59.70 -52.23
CA GLY A 38 14.10 58.98 -53.20
C GLY A 38 14.03 57.46 -53.00
N SER A 39 14.98 56.88 -52.26
CA SER A 39 15.07 55.45 -51.97
C SER A 39 14.50 55.07 -50.59
N ARG A 40 14.04 56.03 -49.78
CA ARG A 40 13.53 55.78 -48.42
C ARG A 40 12.45 54.70 -48.38
N LYS A 41 11.46 54.77 -49.28
CA LYS A 41 10.34 53.81 -49.34
C LYS A 41 10.81 52.38 -49.60
N ASP A 42 11.82 52.21 -50.45
CA ASP A 42 12.38 50.88 -50.76
C ASP A 42 13.14 50.33 -49.53
N LEU A 43 13.88 51.18 -48.80
CA LEU A 43 14.54 50.82 -47.54
C LEU A 43 13.55 50.45 -46.43
N GLU A 44 12.50 51.24 -46.23
CA GLU A 44 11.44 50.96 -45.25
C GLU A 44 10.76 49.62 -45.54
N ARG A 45 10.49 49.33 -46.81
CA ARG A 45 9.85 48.08 -47.24
C ARG A 45 10.71 46.86 -46.93
N VAL A 46 12.01 46.91 -47.22
CA VAL A 46 12.90 45.77 -46.95
C VAL A 46 13.18 45.61 -45.46
N PHE A 47 13.31 46.72 -44.71
CA PHE A 47 13.45 46.69 -43.25
C PHE A 47 12.22 46.09 -42.58
N GLY A 48 11.02 46.48 -43.00
CA GLY A 48 9.77 45.96 -42.47
C GLY A 48 9.68 44.44 -42.60
N ILE A 49 9.95 43.91 -43.80
CA ILE A 49 9.96 42.46 -44.03
C ILE A 49 11.03 41.76 -43.19
N CYS A 50 12.27 42.26 -43.16
CA CYS A 50 13.34 41.66 -42.38
C CYS A 50 12.99 41.61 -40.88
N ASN A 51 12.38 42.67 -40.35
CA ASN A 51 11.93 42.72 -38.96
C ASN A 51 10.78 41.76 -38.66
N HIS A 52 9.84 41.56 -39.60
CA HIS A 52 8.82 40.52 -39.45
C HIS A 52 9.46 39.13 -39.37
N PHE A 53 10.39 38.82 -40.26
CA PHE A 53 11.05 37.51 -40.29
C PHE A 53 11.86 37.19 -39.03
N LYS A 54 12.49 38.18 -38.40
CA LYS A 54 13.22 37.98 -37.13
C LYS A 54 12.34 37.42 -36.01
N LEU A 55 11.03 37.61 -36.07
CA LEU A 55 10.07 37.18 -35.04
C LEU A 55 9.39 35.84 -35.37
N LEU A 56 9.70 35.25 -36.53
CA LEU A 56 9.02 34.08 -37.08
C LEU A 56 9.90 32.83 -37.01
N PRO A 57 9.30 31.62 -36.98
CA PRO A 57 10.04 30.36 -36.95
C PRO A 57 10.68 30.06 -38.32
N LEU A 58 11.86 30.63 -38.57
CA LEU A 58 12.56 30.55 -39.86
C LEU A 58 13.00 29.12 -40.24
N GLU A 59 13.12 28.22 -39.26
CA GLU A 59 13.43 26.80 -39.45
C GLU A 59 12.39 26.04 -40.29
N LEU A 60 11.16 26.56 -40.39
CA LEU A 60 10.08 25.95 -41.16
C LEU A 60 10.12 26.30 -42.66
N LEU A 61 11.09 27.12 -43.09
CA LEU A 61 11.27 27.45 -44.50
C LEU A 61 11.93 26.27 -45.25
N PRO A 62 11.45 25.92 -46.46
CA PRO A 62 12.15 24.99 -47.34
C PRO A 62 13.59 25.46 -47.64
N GLU A 63 14.53 24.51 -47.74
CA GLU A 63 15.97 24.83 -47.89
C GLU A 63 16.27 25.71 -49.11
N ASP A 64 15.59 25.45 -50.22
CA ASP A 64 15.72 26.18 -51.49
C ASP A 64 15.23 27.63 -51.34
N ILE A 65 14.12 27.83 -50.65
CA ILE A 65 13.55 29.15 -50.37
C ILE A 65 14.43 29.93 -49.39
N ALA A 66 14.87 29.29 -48.30
CA ALA A 66 15.79 29.90 -47.34
C ALA A 66 17.07 30.39 -48.03
N SER A 67 17.63 29.56 -48.90
CA SER A 67 18.81 29.91 -49.70
C SER A 67 18.54 31.06 -50.67
N ALA A 68 17.38 31.07 -51.34
CA ALA A 68 16.99 32.16 -52.23
C ALA A 68 16.80 33.50 -51.48
N ILE A 69 16.17 33.47 -50.30
CA ILE A 69 16.00 34.65 -49.45
C ILE A 69 17.35 35.18 -48.95
N ILE A 70 18.27 34.29 -48.53
CA ILE A 70 19.65 34.65 -48.17
C ILE A 70 20.36 35.31 -49.34
N ASN A 71 20.30 34.72 -50.53
CA ASN A 71 20.98 35.24 -51.73
C ASN A 71 20.46 36.62 -52.13
N HIS A 72 19.13 36.81 -52.17
CA HIS A 72 18.55 38.12 -52.47
C HIS A 72 18.81 39.14 -51.36
N GLY A 73 18.79 38.72 -50.09
CA GLY A 73 19.11 39.58 -48.96
C GLY A 73 20.57 40.03 -48.96
N ASN A 74 21.51 39.14 -49.31
CA ASN A 74 22.92 39.49 -49.52
C ASN A 74 23.07 40.51 -50.65
N GLY A 75 22.29 40.38 -51.74
CA GLY A 75 22.24 41.38 -52.81
C GLY A 75 21.79 42.76 -52.32
N VAL A 76 20.73 42.81 -51.49
CA VAL A 76 20.28 44.06 -50.84
C VAL A 76 21.38 44.61 -49.93
N ASN A 77 21.99 43.78 -49.09
CA ASN A 77 23.03 44.19 -48.15
C ASN A 77 24.24 44.78 -48.88
N ALA A 78 24.69 44.15 -49.97
CA ALA A 78 25.78 44.66 -50.79
C ALA A 78 25.50 46.07 -51.34
N VAL A 79 24.25 46.36 -51.71
CA VAL A 79 23.87 47.72 -52.15
C VAL A 79 23.81 48.69 -50.97
N ILE A 80 23.34 48.25 -49.79
CA ILE A 80 23.37 49.07 -48.57
C ILE A 80 24.81 49.42 -48.18
N GLU A 81 25.77 48.50 -48.30
CA GLU A 81 27.20 48.80 -48.08
C GLU A 81 27.73 49.83 -49.09
N LYS A 82 27.29 49.79 -50.36
CA LYS A 82 27.62 50.84 -51.33
C LYS A 82 27.07 52.21 -50.94
N ILE A 83 25.89 52.26 -50.32
CA ILE A 83 25.33 53.50 -49.78
C ILE A 83 26.19 54.00 -48.61
N ARG A 84 26.60 53.10 -47.70
CA ARG A 84 27.49 53.45 -46.57
C ARG A 84 28.87 53.95 -47.02
N GLY A 85 29.38 53.43 -48.14
CA GLY A 85 30.66 53.84 -48.71
C GLY A 85 30.59 55.01 -49.70
N PHE A 86 29.43 55.66 -49.84
CA PHE A 86 29.25 56.74 -50.80
C PHE A 86 29.95 58.04 -50.34
N THR A 87 30.73 58.65 -51.24
CA THR A 87 31.40 59.95 -51.01
C THR A 87 31.11 60.94 -52.14
N ILE A 88 31.16 62.23 -51.82
CA ILE A 88 31.01 63.33 -52.79
C ILE A 88 32.33 63.67 -53.51
N GLU A 89 33.47 63.15 -53.08
CA GLU A 89 34.79 63.35 -53.69
C GLU A 89 35.01 62.43 -54.91
N GLN A 90 34.16 62.54 -55.93
CA GLN A 90 34.24 61.76 -57.17
C GLN A 90 33.80 62.57 -58.39
N ASP A 91 34.22 62.17 -59.59
CA ASP A 91 33.99 62.93 -60.84
C ASP A 91 32.51 63.24 -61.14
N ASN A 92 31.57 62.38 -60.71
CA ASN A 92 30.13 62.60 -60.91
C ASN A 92 29.26 61.95 -59.81
N PRO A 93 29.13 62.58 -58.63
CA PRO A 93 28.45 61.98 -57.48
C PRO A 93 26.95 61.76 -57.69
N SER A 94 26.29 62.64 -58.45
CA SER A 94 24.86 62.53 -58.76
C SER A 94 24.54 61.31 -59.63
N ALA A 95 25.36 61.02 -60.64
CA ALA A 95 25.20 59.83 -61.47
C ALA A 95 25.46 58.55 -60.66
N ALA A 96 26.50 58.54 -59.81
CA ALA A 96 26.81 57.42 -58.93
C ALA A 96 25.65 57.12 -57.95
N ARG A 97 25.10 58.15 -57.30
CA ARG A 97 23.93 58.05 -56.42
C ARG A 97 22.71 57.47 -57.15
N ASN A 98 22.41 57.95 -58.35
CA ASN A 98 21.28 57.45 -59.13
C ASN A 98 21.43 55.97 -59.51
N ASN A 99 22.63 55.54 -59.87
CA ASN A 99 22.92 54.14 -60.17
C ASN A 99 22.70 53.25 -58.94
N ILE A 100 23.19 53.66 -57.77
CA ILE A 100 22.97 52.95 -56.51
C ILE A 100 21.48 52.87 -56.16
N ALA A 101 20.73 53.96 -56.34
CA ALA A 101 19.28 53.99 -56.07
C ALA A 101 18.49 53.02 -56.97
N VAL A 102 18.83 52.95 -58.26
CA VAL A 102 18.21 51.99 -59.21
C VAL A 102 18.60 50.55 -58.85
N GLU A 103 19.86 50.31 -58.49
CA GLU A 103 20.34 49.00 -58.07
C GLU A 103 19.66 48.52 -56.78
N LEU A 104 19.47 49.43 -55.81
CA LEU A 104 18.76 49.17 -54.56
C LEU A 104 17.32 48.75 -54.86
N LYS A 105 16.61 49.54 -55.66
CA LYS A 105 15.22 49.24 -56.03
C LYS A 105 15.09 47.85 -56.66
N LYS A 106 15.96 47.52 -57.62
CA LYS A 106 15.98 46.21 -58.28
C LYS A 106 16.17 45.05 -57.28
N ASN A 107 17.14 45.19 -56.37
CA ASN A 107 17.43 44.15 -55.37
C ASN A 107 16.31 44.02 -54.33
N VAL A 108 15.75 45.15 -53.88
CA VAL A 108 14.62 45.19 -52.94
C VAL A 108 13.36 44.58 -53.57
N ASP A 109 13.10 44.81 -54.85
CA ASP A 109 11.99 44.18 -55.59
C ASP A 109 12.19 42.66 -55.74
N ALA A 110 13.42 42.21 -56.04
CA ALA A 110 13.73 40.78 -56.14
C ALA A 110 13.57 40.08 -54.78
N PHE A 111 14.11 40.67 -53.70
CA PHE A 111 13.96 40.14 -52.34
C PHE A 111 12.49 40.07 -51.92
N TYR A 112 11.73 41.15 -52.14
CA TYR A 112 10.33 41.22 -51.74
C TYR A 112 9.48 40.15 -52.45
N LYS A 113 9.66 39.96 -53.77
CA LYS A 113 8.93 38.95 -54.54
C LYS A 113 9.12 37.55 -53.97
N THR A 114 10.33 37.20 -53.55
CA THR A 114 10.63 35.88 -52.99
C THR A 114 10.16 35.77 -51.54
N ALA A 115 10.35 36.80 -50.72
CA ALA A 115 10.19 36.68 -49.27
C ALA A 115 8.75 36.93 -48.78
N HIS A 116 7.97 37.82 -49.40
CA HIS A 116 6.71 38.30 -48.81
C HIS A 116 5.66 37.21 -48.55
N ILE A 117 5.56 36.18 -49.40
CA ILE A 117 4.55 35.11 -49.28
C ILE A 117 4.75 34.22 -48.05
N TYR A 118 5.98 34.16 -47.52
CA TYR A 118 6.31 33.27 -46.41
C TYR A 118 6.06 33.91 -45.04
N VAL A 119 5.93 35.24 -44.97
CA VAL A 119 5.57 35.95 -43.73
C VAL A 119 4.23 35.45 -43.16
N PRO A 120 3.10 35.43 -43.91
CA PRO A 120 1.84 34.92 -43.39
C PRO A 120 1.86 33.41 -43.11
N TYR A 121 2.56 32.61 -43.92
CA TYR A 121 2.71 31.16 -43.68
C TYR A 121 3.40 30.86 -42.34
N LEU A 122 4.55 31.50 -42.08
CA LEU A 122 5.28 31.30 -40.83
C LEU A 122 4.53 31.88 -39.62
N ALA A 123 3.77 32.96 -39.80
CA ALA A 123 2.93 33.51 -38.74
C ALA A 123 1.79 32.56 -38.36
N TYR A 124 1.17 31.92 -39.34
CA TYR A 124 0.14 30.90 -39.13
C TYR A 124 0.69 29.69 -38.36
N GLN A 125 1.82 29.14 -38.81
CA GLN A 125 2.49 28.01 -38.16
C GLN A 125 2.87 28.33 -36.71
N LYS A 126 3.40 29.53 -36.45
CA LYS A 126 3.72 29.98 -35.08
C LYS A 126 2.47 29.96 -34.17
N GLY A 127 1.32 30.37 -34.68
CA GLY A 127 0.05 30.38 -33.94
C GLY A 127 -0.43 28.98 -33.57
N GLU A 128 -0.50 28.06 -34.54
CA GLU A 128 -0.96 26.68 -34.31
C GLU A 128 -0.03 25.91 -33.36
N ILE A 129 1.29 26.07 -33.52
CA ILE A 129 2.26 25.38 -32.66
C ILE A 129 2.11 25.85 -31.20
N GLN A 130 1.94 27.16 -30.97
CA GLN A 130 1.74 27.69 -29.62
C GLN A 130 0.43 27.20 -28.99
N GLU A 131 -0.66 27.16 -29.76
CA GLU A 131 -1.94 26.65 -29.30
C GLU A 131 -1.87 25.15 -28.96
N ASN A 132 -1.22 24.35 -29.81
CA ASN A 132 -1.03 22.92 -29.59
C ASN A 132 -0.19 22.65 -28.33
N ILE A 133 0.90 23.38 -28.11
CA ILE A 133 1.72 23.25 -26.90
C ILE A 133 0.90 23.60 -25.66
N ARG A 134 0.09 24.66 -25.72
CA ARG A 134 -0.78 25.06 -24.60
C ARG A 134 -1.81 23.98 -24.29
N ASN A 135 -2.45 23.43 -25.32
CA ASN A 135 -3.45 22.37 -25.17
C ASN A 135 -2.81 21.09 -24.61
N LEU A 136 -1.64 20.69 -25.13
CA LEU A 136 -0.91 19.51 -24.65
C LEU A 136 -0.48 19.66 -23.19
N THR A 137 0.06 20.83 -22.81
CA THR A 137 0.47 21.13 -21.43
C THR A 137 -0.73 21.06 -20.48
N LYS A 138 -1.88 21.61 -20.90
CA LYS A 138 -3.11 21.53 -20.12
C LYS A 138 -3.59 20.08 -19.97
N SER A 139 -3.66 19.31 -21.06
CA SER A 139 -4.07 17.90 -21.01
C SER A 139 -3.15 17.05 -20.11
N VAL A 140 -1.84 17.31 -20.11
CA VAL A 140 -0.90 16.63 -19.20
C VAL A 140 -1.13 17.04 -17.75
N SER A 141 -1.44 18.31 -17.48
CA SER A 141 -1.78 18.80 -16.14
C SER A 141 -3.07 18.15 -15.62
N ASP A 142 -4.14 18.17 -16.43
CA ASP A 142 -5.44 17.58 -16.08
C ASP A 142 -5.30 16.06 -15.85
N ALA A 143 -4.48 15.38 -16.67
CA ALA A 143 -4.19 13.96 -16.50
C ALA A 143 -3.45 13.66 -15.18
N ARG A 144 -2.51 14.51 -14.77
CA ARG A 144 -1.80 14.38 -13.48
C ARG A 144 -2.76 14.57 -12.30
N GLU A 145 -3.61 15.59 -12.34
CA GLU A 145 -4.59 15.84 -11.28
C GLU A 145 -5.60 14.69 -11.14
N ASN A 146 -6.09 14.15 -12.27
CA ASN A 146 -6.94 12.95 -12.27
C ASN A 146 -6.22 11.72 -11.72
N PHE A 147 -4.94 11.57 -12.00
CA PHE A 147 -4.15 10.46 -11.49
C PHE A 147 -3.92 10.57 -9.98
N ASP A 148 -3.59 11.76 -9.49
CA ASP A 148 -3.35 12.00 -8.06
C ASP A 148 -4.64 11.82 -7.24
N SER A 149 -5.77 12.31 -7.75
CA SER A 149 -7.08 12.09 -7.12
C SER A 149 -7.51 10.62 -7.13
N ALA A 150 -7.28 9.90 -8.23
CA ALA A 150 -7.54 8.46 -8.30
C ALA A 150 -6.66 7.68 -7.30
N ARG A 151 -5.39 8.08 -7.14
CA ARG A 151 -4.47 7.49 -6.17
C ARG A 151 -4.93 7.74 -4.73
N GLU A 152 -5.32 8.97 -4.39
CA GLU A 152 -5.82 9.30 -3.05
C GLU A 152 -7.11 8.53 -2.74
N TYR A 153 -8.00 8.39 -3.73
CA TYR A 153 -9.22 7.57 -3.60
C TYR A 153 -8.90 6.09 -3.36
N ALA A 154 -7.92 5.54 -4.10
CA ALA A 154 -7.48 4.15 -3.92
C ALA A 154 -6.86 3.92 -2.53
N ASP A 155 -6.03 4.84 -2.04
CA ASP A 155 -5.43 4.74 -0.70
C ASP A 155 -6.51 4.80 0.40
N LYS A 156 -7.50 5.71 0.28
CA LYS A 156 -8.64 5.76 1.22
C LYS A 156 -9.44 4.46 1.21
N LYS A 157 -9.73 3.90 0.03
CA LYS A 157 -10.47 2.64 -0.09
C LYS A 157 -9.70 1.45 0.46
N LYS A 158 -8.37 1.43 0.32
CA LYS A 158 -7.52 0.41 0.94
C LYS A 158 -7.67 0.43 2.46
N ILE A 159 -7.59 1.61 3.08
CA ILE A 159 -7.76 1.77 4.55
C ILE A 159 -9.16 1.31 4.99
N GLU A 160 -10.21 1.68 4.25
CA GLU A 160 -11.58 1.23 4.55
C GLU A 160 -11.71 -0.30 4.44
N ILE A 161 -11.13 -0.93 3.40
CA ILE A 161 -11.13 -2.38 3.23
C ILE A 161 -10.40 -3.06 4.38
N ASP A 162 -9.20 -2.60 4.76
CA ASP A 162 -8.42 -3.16 5.86
C ASP A 162 -9.22 -3.10 7.18
N LYS A 163 -9.92 -1.99 7.42
CA LYS A 163 -10.81 -1.83 8.57
C LYS A 163 -11.99 -2.80 8.53
N ILE A 164 -12.66 -2.95 7.39
CA ILE A 164 -13.78 -3.89 7.21
C ILE A 164 -13.32 -5.33 7.44
N VAL A 165 -12.17 -5.73 6.87
CA VAL A 165 -11.59 -7.05 7.06
C VAL A 165 -11.26 -7.31 8.54
N SER A 166 -10.69 -6.32 9.23
CA SER A 166 -10.42 -6.42 10.67
C SER A 166 -11.69 -6.60 11.49
N SER A 167 -12.70 -5.75 11.27
CA SER A 167 -13.99 -5.85 11.95
C SER A 167 -14.74 -7.15 11.65
N ALA A 168 -14.67 -7.65 10.42
CA ALA A 168 -15.28 -8.94 10.05
C ALA A 168 -14.61 -10.12 10.74
N LYS A 169 -13.27 -10.11 10.85
CA LYS A 169 -12.51 -11.11 11.61
C LYS A 169 -12.87 -11.09 13.10
N GLU A 170 -12.95 -9.90 13.68
CA GLU A 170 -13.28 -9.69 15.08
C GLU A 170 -14.73 -10.11 15.40
N ALA A 171 -15.69 -9.77 14.54
CA ALA A 171 -17.06 -10.22 14.65
C ALA A 171 -17.17 -11.76 14.54
N SER A 172 -16.45 -12.36 13.60
CA SER A 172 -16.42 -13.83 13.43
C SER A 172 -15.82 -14.53 14.65
N ALA A 173 -14.74 -13.99 15.21
CA ALA A 173 -14.13 -14.50 16.43
C ALA A 173 -15.09 -14.36 17.63
N SER A 174 -15.73 -13.20 17.80
CA SER A 174 -16.66 -12.94 18.91
C SER A 174 -17.90 -13.82 18.86
N VAL A 175 -18.49 -14.03 17.67
CA VAL A 175 -19.66 -14.91 17.51
C VAL A 175 -19.30 -16.36 17.78
N GLY A 176 -18.17 -16.86 17.25
CA GLY A 176 -17.71 -18.23 17.49
C GLY A 176 -17.40 -18.49 18.96
N VAL A 177 -16.66 -17.59 19.62
CA VAL A 177 -16.32 -17.68 21.05
C VAL A 177 -17.56 -17.66 21.91
N GLY A 178 -18.57 -16.84 21.58
CA GLY A 178 -19.85 -16.80 22.30
C GLY A 178 -20.61 -18.13 22.25
N HIS A 179 -20.71 -18.74 21.07
CA HIS A 179 -21.35 -20.05 20.91
C HIS A 179 -20.63 -21.15 21.70
N PHE A 180 -19.31 -21.31 21.52
CA PHE A 180 -18.55 -22.32 22.27
C PHE A 180 -18.59 -22.10 23.78
N THR A 181 -18.55 -20.84 24.22
CA THR A 181 -18.70 -20.49 25.64
C THR A 181 -20.03 -20.97 26.20
N SER A 182 -21.12 -20.75 25.45
CA SER A 182 -22.47 -21.20 25.82
C SER A 182 -22.57 -22.73 25.83
N ASP A 183 -22.08 -23.40 24.78
CA ASP A 183 -22.13 -24.85 24.64
C ASP A 183 -21.36 -25.55 25.76
N PHE A 184 -20.12 -25.11 26.05
CA PHE A 184 -19.33 -25.67 27.15
C PHE A 184 -19.96 -25.39 28.52
N ASN A 185 -20.60 -24.24 28.71
CA ASN A 185 -21.29 -23.95 29.97
C ASN A 185 -22.55 -24.82 30.15
N GLY A 186 -23.35 -24.97 29.09
CA GLY A 186 -24.53 -25.82 29.09
C GLY A 186 -24.19 -27.28 29.36
N GLU A 187 -23.15 -27.80 28.69
CA GLU A 187 -22.66 -29.16 28.94
C GLU A 187 -22.12 -29.31 30.38
N ALA A 188 -21.40 -28.30 30.89
CA ALA A 188 -20.92 -28.32 32.27
C ALA A 188 -22.06 -28.39 33.29
N GLU A 189 -23.15 -27.63 33.08
CA GLU A 189 -24.35 -27.63 33.93
C GLU A 189 -25.13 -28.95 33.83
N TYR A 190 -25.27 -29.50 32.62
CA TYR A 190 -25.88 -30.82 32.41
C TYR A 190 -25.12 -31.91 33.18
N LEU A 191 -23.80 -31.94 33.03
CA LEU A 191 -22.93 -32.89 33.74
C LEU A 191 -22.92 -32.67 35.25
N GLU A 192 -23.03 -31.42 35.72
CA GLU A 192 -23.15 -31.09 37.14
C GLU A 192 -24.47 -31.63 37.73
N GLY A 193 -25.57 -31.50 36.99
CA GLY A 193 -26.85 -32.11 37.33
C GLY A 193 -26.78 -33.64 37.36
N ALA A 194 -26.12 -34.25 36.37
CA ALA A 194 -25.90 -35.69 36.34
C ALA A 194 -25.04 -36.18 37.53
N ALA A 195 -23.97 -35.45 37.87
CA ALA A 195 -23.14 -35.74 39.03
C ALA A 195 -23.96 -35.70 40.32
N SER A 196 -24.82 -34.70 40.52
CA SER A 196 -25.70 -34.62 41.69
C SER A 196 -26.64 -35.84 41.83
N LYS A 197 -27.17 -36.34 40.70
CA LYS A 197 -27.98 -37.57 40.67
C LYS A 197 -27.16 -38.80 41.08
N TRP A 198 -25.93 -38.94 40.56
CA TRP A 198 -25.03 -40.03 40.94
C TRP A 198 -24.60 -39.96 42.41
N LEU A 199 -24.39 -38.77 42.95
CA LEU A 199 -24.11 -38.58 44.38
C LEU A 199 -25.29 -39.05 45.22
N THR A 200 -26.51 -38.65 44.86
CA THR A 200 -27.74 -39.07 45.55
C THR A 200 -27.91 -40.59 45.48
N ALA A 201 -27.68 -41.20 44.32
CA ALA A 201 -27.71 -42.66 44.15
C ALA A 201 -26.67 -43.36 45.02
N THR A 202 -25.45 -42.81 45.11
CA THR A 202 -24.36 -43.34 45.94
C THR A 202 -24.73 -43.28 47.43
N VAL A 203 -25.27 -42.15 47.90
CA VAL A 203 -25.73 -41.97 49.29
C VAL A 203 -26.86 -42.94 49.63
N LEU A 204 -27.84 -43.11 48.72
CA LEU A 204 -28.94 -44.06 48.92
C LEU A 204 -28.45 -45.51 48.97
N LEU A 205 -27.56 -45.92 48.06
CA LEU A 205 -26.98 -47.27 48.08
C LEU A 205 -26.11 -47.51 49.31
N ALA A 206 -25.34 -46.51 49.76
CA ALA A 206 -24.56 -46.61 51.00
C ALA A 206 -25.48 -46.78 52.22
N ALA A 207 -26.56 -46.00 52.31
CA ALA A 207 -27.56 -46.13 53.37
C ALA A 207 -28.27 -47.50 53.34
N LEU A 208 -28.64 -47.99 52.15
CA LEU A 208 -29.24 -49.32 51.98
C LEU A 208 -28.27 -50.42 52.40
N THR A 209 -26.99 -50.32 52.02
CA THR A 209 -25.93 -51.26 52.42
C THR A 209 -25.80 -51.30 53.94
N PHE A 210 -25.85 -50.14 54.60
CA PHE A 210 -25.79 -50.03 56.05
C PHE A 210 -27.02 -50.66 56.74
N LEU A 211 -28.22 -50.35 56.25
CA LEU A 211 -29.47 -50.92 56.77
C LEU A 211 -29.53 -52.45 56.59
N PHE A 212 -29.12 -52.97 55.43
CA PHE A 212 -29.02 -54.41 55.21
C PHE A 212 -28.00 -55.07 56.14
N GLY A 213 -26.87 -54.40 56.40
CA GLY A 213 -25.89 -54.85 57.39
C GLY A 213 -26.49 -55.01 58.79
N ILE A 214 -27.26 -54.01 59.25
CA ILE A 214 -27.96 -54.06 60.54
C ILE A 214 -29.03 -55.16 60.56
N TYR A 215 -29.84 -55.27 59.50
CA TYR A 215 -30.86 -56.32 59.38
C TYR A 215 -30.25 -57.71 59.46
N PHE A 216 -29.14 -57.94 58.75
CA PHE A 216 -28.43 -59.22 58.77
C PHE A 216 -27.79 -59.55 60.12
N LEU A 217 -27.46 -58.54 60.94
CA LEU A 217 -26.91 -58.73 62.29
C LEU A 217 -27.98 -59.15 63.30
N ASN A 218 -29.23 -58.69 63.13
CA ASN A 218 -30.34 -58.95 64.04
C ASN A 218 -31.25 -60.12 63.61
N SER A 219 -30.98 -60.74 62.47
CA SER A 219 -31.74 -61.88 61.99
C SER A 219 -31.19 -63.17 62.59
N ASP A 220 -31.90 -63.77 63.54
CA ASP A 220 -31.58 -65.09 64.09
C ASP A 220 -31.87 -66.19 63.07
N PRO A 221 -30.87 -66.95 62.62
CA PRO A 221 -31.09 -68.04 61.67
C PRO A 221 -31.41 -69.36 62.38
N ASP A 222 -32.35 -70.11 61.82
CA ASP A 222 -32.61 -71.49 62.21
C ASP A 222 -31.62 -72.43 61.49
N LEU A 223 -30.52 -72.75 62.19
CA LEU A 223 -29.34 -73.41 61.62
C LEU A 223 -29.26 -74.90 61.98
N ASP A 224 -30.24 -75.68 61.54
CA ASP A 224 -30.29 -77.13 61.80
C ASP A 224 -29.20 -77.95 61.07
N THR A 225 -28.49 -77.40 60.08
CA THR A 225 -27.52 -78.16 59.27
C THR A 225 -26.35 -77.29 58.81
N VAL A 226 -25.14 -77.87 58.77
CA VAL A 226 -23.92 -77.20 58.29
C VAL A 226 -24.09 -76.66 56.86
N ALA A 227 -24.72 -77.42 55.96
CA ALA A 227 -25.00 -76.99 54.60
C ALA A 227 -25.91 -75.74 54.53
N LYS A 228 -26.95 -75.66 55.36
CA LYS A 228 -27.84 -74.48 55.46
C LYS A 228 -27.08 -73.25 55.99
N SER A 229 -26.17 -73.45 56.94
CA SER A 229 -25.31 -72.39 57.49
C SER A 229 -24.37 -71.81 56.44
N ILE A 230 -23.73 -72.66 55.63
CA ILE A 230 -22.83 -72.23 54.54
C ILE A 230 -23.61 -71.45 53.48
N GLN A 231 -24.78 -71.93 53.05
CA GLN A 231 -25.61 -71.24 52.08
C GLN A 231 -26.09 -69.88 52.59
N TYR A 232 -26.47 -69.79 53.88
CA TYR A 232 -26.91 -68.56 54.51
C TYR A 232 -25.80 -67.51 54.61
N ILE A 233 -24.58 -67.90 54.98
CA ILE A 233 -23.43 -66.99 55.04
C ILE A 233 -23.01 -66.56 53.62
N SER A 234 -22.97 -67.50 52.67
CA SER A 234 -22.57 -67.22 51.29
C SER A 234 -23.52 -66.25 50.59
N SER A 235 -24.83 -66.37 50.80
CA SER A 235 -25.81 -65.45 50.19
C SER A 235 -25.71 -64.03 50.76
N LYS A 236 -25.50 -63.89 52.08
CA LYS A 236 -25.27 -62.59 52.73
C LYS A 236 -24.01 -61.91 52.21
N ILE A 237 -22.90 -62.64 52.11
CA ILE A 237 -21.63 -62.12 51.59
C ILE A 237 -21.82 -61.67 50.14
N LEU A 238 -22.49 -62.47 49.30
CA LEU A 238 -22.73 -62.13 47.90
C LEU A 238 -23.54 -60.83 47.76
N ILE A 239 -24.64 -60.68 48.51
CA ILE A 239 -25.47 -59.47 48.51
C ILE A 239 -24.66 -58.25 48.97
N LEU A 240 -23.86 -58.39 50.03
CA LEU A 240 -23.06 -57.30 50.59
C LEU A 240 -21.94 -56.88 49.63
N VAL A 241 -21.25 -57.83 49.01
CA VAL A 241 -20.23 -57.56 47.97
C VAL A 241 -20.86 -56.85 46.76
N LEU A 242 -22.05 -57.29 46.33
CA LEU A 242 -22.77 -56.66 45.23
C LEU A 242 -23.15 -55.21 45.56
N LEU A 243 -23.66 -54.94 46.76
CA LEU A 243 -24.03 -53.60 47.21
C LEU A 243 -22.83 -52.67 47.37
N ILE A 244 -21.71 -53.17 47.92
CA ILE A 244 -20.46 -52.39 48.01
C ILE A 244 -19.95 -52.06 46.61
N THR A 245 -19.91 -53.05 45.71
CA THR A 245 -19.43 -52.86 44.33
C THR A 245 -20.30 -51.86 43.57
N ALA A 246 -21.63 -51.95 43.71
CA ALA A 246 -22.57 -51.00 43.12
C ALA A 246 -22.34 -49.58 43.66
N THR A 247 -22.12 -49.44 44.97
CA THR A 247 -21.82 -48.15 45.62
C THR A 247 -20.52 -47.53 45.09
N LEU A 248 -19.46 -48.33 44.99
CA LEU A 248 -18.17 -47.89 44.44
C LEU A 248 -18.29 -47.48 42.96
N TRP A 249 -19.08 -48.20 42.17
CA TRP A 249 -19.32 -47.86 40.77
C TRP A 249 -20.06 -46.52 40.62
N CYS A 250 -21.10 -46.28 41.42
CA CYS A 250 -21.78 -44.98 41.45
C CYS A 250 -20.85 -43.84 41.89
N GLY A 251 -19.98 -44.08 42.88
CA GLY A 251 -18.98 -43.12 43.33
C GLY A 251 -17.94 -42.78 42.25
N ASN A 252 -17.50 -43.76 41.47
CA ASN A 252 -16.60 -43.55 40.33
C ASN A 252 -17.28 -42.74 39.21
N LEU A 253 -18.56 -43.00 38.94
CA LEU A 253 -19.32 -42.28 37.93
C LEU A 253 -19.61 -40.83 38.34
N TYR A 254 -19.83 -40.58 39.64
CA TYR A 254 -19.87 -39.23 40.20
C TYR A 254 -18.55 -38.47 39.96
N LYS A 255 -17.40 -39.09 40.27
CA LYS A 255 -16.09 -38.47 40.04
C LYS A 255 -15.84 -38.16 38.57
N ALA A 256 -16.17 -39.09 37.67
CA ALA A 256 -15.98 -38.92 36.22
C ALA A 256 -16.85 -37.77 35.67
N THR A 257 -18.15 -37.74 36.01
CA THR A 257 -19.06 -36.66 35.58
C THR A 257 -18.66 -35.31 36.15
N LYS A 258 -18.20 -35.25 37.40
CA LYS A 258 -17.72 -34.00 38.02
C LYS A 258 -16.39 -33.51 37.44
N HIS A 259 -15.50 -34.42 37.05
CA HIS A 259 -14.28 -34.09 36.30
C HIS A 259 -14.63 -33.43 34.96
N GLN A 260 -15.50 -34.06 34.16
CA GLN A 260 -15.91 -33.54 32.85
C GLN A 260 -16.66 -32.20 32.97
N SER A 261 -17.55 -32.06 33.96
CA SER A 261 -18.22 -30.79 34.26
C SER A 261 -17.21 -29.68 34.56
N SER A 262 -16.23 -29.95 35.42
CA SER A 262 -15.20 -28.96 35.79
C SER A 262 -14.30 -28.60 34.60
N ALA A 263 -13.95 -29.56 33.75
CA ALA A 263 -13.18 -29.33 32.53
C ALA A 263 -13.93 -28.44 31.54
N ASN A 264 -15.22 -28.71 31.28
CA ASN A 264 -16.04 -27.89 30.40
C ASN A 264 -16.27 -26.47 30.98
N LYS A 265 -16.46 -26.36 32.30
CA LYS A 265 -16.58 -25.05 32.97
C LYS A 265 -15.30 -24.23 32.85
N PHE A 266 -14.13 -24.87 32.98
CA PHE A 266 -12.84 -24.23 32.73
C PHE A 266 -12.71 -23.73 31.29
N LYS A 267 -13.06 -24.55 30.30
CA LYS A 267 -13.04 -24.16 28.87
C LYS A 267 -13.93 -22.95 28.60
N SER A 268 -15.16 -22.94 29.14
CA SER A 268 -16.07 -21.80 29.02
C SER A 268 -15.49 -20.53 29.66
N ASN A 269 -14.91 -20.65 30.86
CA ASN A 269 -14.29 -19.51 31.54
C ASN A 269 -13.04 -18.98 30.81
N ALA A 270 -12.20 -19.88 30.27
CA ALA A 270 -11.04 -19.51 29.48
C ALA A 270 -11.45 -18.70 28.23
N LEU A 271 -12.52 -19.13 27.55
CA LEU A 271 -13.09 -18.41 26.40
C LEU A 271 -13.68 -17.04 26.77
N LYS A 272 -14.37 -16.92 27.91
CA LYS A 272 -14.85 -15.63 28.44
C LYS A 272 -13.69 -14.68 28.74
N THR A 273 -12.64 -15.19 29.37
CA THR A 273 -11.43 -14.43 29.69
C THR A 273 -10.71 -14.00 28.41
N PHE A 274 -10.58 -14.89 27.42
CA PHE A 274 -10.06 -14.55 26.09
C PHE A 274 -10.83 -13.41 25.45
N GLN A 275 -12.17 -13.49 25.43
CA GLN A 275 -13.00 -12.44 24.86
C GLN A 275 -12.81 -11.10 25.59
N ALA A 276 -12.74 -11.11 26.92
CA ALA A 276 -12.47 -9.90 27.71
C ALA A 276 -11.09 -9.29 27.39
N PHE A 277 -10.05 -10.11 27.24
CA PHE A 277 -8.70 -9.62 26.90
C PHE A 277 -8.60 -9.10 25.48
N VAL A 278 -9.16 -9.80 24.48
CA VAL A 278 -9.16 -9.36 23.09
C VAL A 278 -9.94 -8.04 22.92
N ASN A 279 -11.05 -7.90 23.64
CA ASN A 279 -11.85 -6.66 23.61
C ASN A 279 -11.19 -5.49 24.36
N ALA A 280 -10.24 -5.76 25.26
CA ALA A 280 -9.60 -4.74 26.10
C ALA A 280 -8.31 -4.17 25.49
N THR A 281 -7.84 -4.69 24.36
CA THR A 281 -6.59 -4.26 23.73
C THR A 281 -6.73 -4.12 22.22
N ASP A 282 -6.12 -3.09 21.65
CA ASP A 282 -6.02 -2.89 20.19
C ASP A 282 -4.71 -3.47 19.62
N ASP A 283 -3.82 -3.99 20.48
CA ASP A 283 -2.53 -4.55 20.06
C ASP A 283 -2.70 -5.98 19.53
N VAL A 284 -2.38 -6.17 18.25
CA VAL A 284 -2.43 -7.45 17.56
C VAL A 284 -1.50 -8.49 18.21
N ALA A 285 -0.32 -8.10 18.68
CA ALA A 285 0.64 -9.01 19.30
C ALA A 285 0.11 -9.54 20.64
N VAL A 286 -0.57 -8.69 21.41
CA VAL A 286 -1.22 -9.11 22.67
C VAL A 286 -2.38 -10.05 22.38
N ARG A 287 -3.21 -9.74 21.38
CA ARG A 287 -4.33 -10.62 20.97
C ARG A 287 -3.84 -12.00 20.55
N ASP A 288 -2.80 -12.08 19.73
CA ASP A 288 -2.23 -13.34 19.26
C ASP A 288 -1.62 -14.16 20.41
N ALA A 289 -0.89 -13.52 21.33
CA ALA A 289 -0.34 -14.19 22.51
C ALA A 289 -1.44 -14.78 23.41
N VAL A 290 -2.50 -14.01 23.67
CA VAL A 290 -3.64 -14.47 24.48
C VAL A 290 -4.39 -15.59 23.77
N LEU A 291 -4.54 -15.55 22.44
CA LEU A 291 -5.14 -16.62 21.64
C LEU A 291 -4.37 -17.94 21.78
N ILE A 292 -3.04 -17.90 21.63
CA ILE A 292 -2.19 -19.09 21.74
C ILE A 292 -2.28 -19.69 23.15
N GLU A 293 -2.18 -18.87 24.19
CA GLU A 293 -2.23 -19.35 25.57
C GLU A 293 -3.62 -19.87 25.94
N THR A 294 -4.69 -19.21 25.50
CA THR A 294 -6.07 -19.69 25.70
C THR A 294 -6.29 -21.03 24.98
N THR A 295 -5.84 -21.14 23.74
CA THR A 295 -5.92 -22.40 22.96
C THR A 295 -5.18 -23.51 23.69
N ARG A 296 -3.96 -23.23 24.15
CA ARG A 296 -3.17 -24.18 24.94
C ARG A 296 -3.90 -24.61 26.20
N ALA A 297 -4.48 -23.68 26.95
CA ALA A 297 -5.23 -23.96 28.16
C ALA A 297 -6.44 -24.87 27.88
N ILE A 298 -7.26 -24.56 26.87
CA ILE A 298 -8.47 -25.30 26.50
C ILE A 298 -8.17 -26.75 26.08
N PHE A 299 -7.07 -26.96 25.35
CA PHE A 299 -6.68 -28.27 24.86
C PHE A 299 -5.73 -29.03 25.79
N SER A 300 -5.23 -28.40 26.84
CA SER A 300 -4.46 -29.09 27.88
C SER A 300 -5.38 -29.89 28.80
N GLU A 301 -5.05 -31.16 29.04
CA GLU A 301 -5.79 -32.00 29.97
C GLU A 301 -5.58 -31.47 31.40
N SER A 302 -6.64 -30.91 31.98
CA SER A 302 -6.58 -30.25 33.29
C SER A 302 -6.88 -31.26 34.40
N ALA A 303 -5.94 -31.44 35.33
CA ALA A 303 -6.15 -32.23 36.53
C ALA A 303 -7.15 -31.51 37.46
N THR A 304 -8.42 -31.92 37.44
CA THR A 304 -9.49 -31.28 38.24
C THR A 304 -9.59 -31.78 39.67
N GLY A 305 -8.70 -32.69 40.09
CA GLY A 305 -8.70 -33.30 41.42
C GLY A 305 -9.74 -34.41 41.65
N TYR A 306 -10.71 -34.59 40.74
CA TYR A 306 -11.74 -35.65 40.84
C TYR A 306 -11.28 -37.02 40.34
N ILE A 307 -10.31 -37.04 39.43
CA ILE A 307 -9.67 -38.26 38.93
C ILE A 307 -8.23 -38.23 39.44
N GLY A 308 -7.89 -39.19 40.31
CA GLY A 308 -6.50 -39.43 40.70
C GLY A 308 -5.76 -39.98 39.49
N GLY A 309 -4.63 -39.36 39.14
CA GLY A 309 -3.88 -39.70 37.93
C GLY A 309 -3.20 -41.05 38.01
N GLU A 310 -3.93 -42.13 37.77
CA GLU A 310 -3.35 -43.34 37.16
C GLU A 310 -3.41 -43.15 35.64
N GLY A 311 -2.50 -42.32 35.11
CA GLY A 311 -2.33 -42.17 33.65
C GLY A 311 -1.90 -40.80 33.10
N GLY A 312 -1.79 -39.74 33.90
CA GLY A 312 -1.53 -38.39 33.36
C GLY A 312 -0.67 -37.45 34.20
N GLY A 313 0.03 -37.95 35.21
CA GLY A 313 0.69 -37.12 36.24
C GLY A 313 2.22 -37.18 36.32
N THR A 314 2.88 -38.01 35.52
CA THR A 314 4.32 -38.29 35.75
C THR A 314 5.27 -37.30 35.08
N GLU A 315 4.80 -36.35 34.25
CA GLU A 315 5.71 -35.38 33.60
C GLU A 315 5.98 -34.09 34.41
N LYS A 316 5.15 -33.75 35.41
CA LYS A 316 5.39 -32.53 36.21
C LYS A 316 6.20 -32.79 37.49
N SER A 317 6.21 -34.00 38.02
CA SER A 317 7.02 -34.37 39.19
C SER A 317 8.43 -34.89 38.84
N THR A 318 8.62 -35.48 37.66
CA THR A 318 9.94 -35.97 37.21
C THR A 318 10.88 -34.86 36.75
N LYS A 319 10.37 -33.75 36.20
CA LYS A 319 11.22 -32.60 35.82
C LYS A 319 11.95 -31.95 37.01
N ILE A 320 11.33 -31.93 38.19
CA ILE A 320 11.99 -31.38 39.39
C ILE A 320 13.06 -32.35 39.91
N VAL A 321 12.80 -33.66 39.83
CA VAL A 321 13.77 -34.70 40.24
C VAL A 321 14.94 -34.80 39.26
N GLU A 322 14.73 -34.59 37.96
CA GLU A 322 15.80 -34.55 36.96
C GLU A 322 16.69 -33.30 37.07
N VAL A 323 16.13 -32.12 37.38
CA VAL A 323 16.92 -30.91 37.59
C VAL A 323 17.80 -31.03 38.85
N VAL A 324 17.28 -31.65 39.92
CA VAL A 324 18.07 -31.91 41.14
C VAL A 324 19.11 -33.01 40.91
N LYS A 325 18.81 -34.05 40.14
CA LYS A 325 19.76 -35.11 39.79
C LYS A 325 20.87 -34.61 38.87
N ASN A 326 20.56 -33.79 37.88
CA ASN A 326 21.55 -33.18 36.97
C ASN A 326 22.39 -32.13 37.71
N GLY A 327 21.80 -31.36 38.62
CA GLY A 327 22.54 -30.45 39.51
C GLY A 327 23.50 -31.17 40.45
N ALA A 328 23.07 -32.30 41.04
CA ALA A 328 23.92 -33.13 41.91
C ALA A 328 25.03 -33.86 41.12
N GLN A 329 24.78 -34.28 39.89
CA GLN A 329 25.79 -34.87 39.00
C GLN A 329 26.81 -33.83 38.51
N ALA A 330 26.40 -32.60 38.23
CA ALA A 330 27.31 -31.51 37.91
C ALA A 330 28.20 -31.12 39.11
N ALA A 331 27.64 -31.10 40.32
CA ALA A 331 28.40 -30.80 41.54
C ALA A 331 29.41 -31.92 41.91
N SER A 332 29.08 -33.18 41.64
CA SER A 332 29.98 -34.33 41.89
C SER A 332 31.02 -34.54 40.79
N ALA A 333 30.80 -34.02 39.58
CA ALA A 333 31.83 -33.94 38.54
C ALA A 333 32.86 -32.83 38.84
N ALA A 334 32.41 -31.68 39.36
CA ALA A 334 33.29 -30.56 39.71
C ALA A 334 34.19 -30.83 40.93
N SER A 335 33.79 -31.70 41.86
CA SER A 335 34.61 -32.08 43.03
C SER A 335 35.64 -33.18 42.75
N ARG A 336 35.62 -33.79 41.56
CA ARG A 336 36.61 -34.81 41.13
C ARG A 336 37.69 -34.25 40.20
N SER A 337 37.59 -32.98 39.79
CA SER A 337 38.56 -32.31 38.92
C SER A 337 39.34 -31.19 39.63
N GLY A 338 39.39 -31.20 40.96
CA GLY A 338 40.18 -30.28 41.80
C GLY A 338 41.29 -31.03 42.53
#